data_AF-A0A7L4TLK2-F1
#
_entry.id   AF-A0A7L4TLK2-F1
#
_cell.length_a   1.000
_cell.length_b   1.000
_cell.length_c   1.000
_cell.angle_alpha   90.00
_cell.angle_beta   90.00
_cell.angle_gamma   90.00
#
_symmetry.space_group_name_H-M   'P 1'
#
loop_
_entity.id
_entity.type
_entity.pdbx_description
1 polymer ?
#
loop_
_entity_poly.entity_id
_entity_poly.type
_entity_poly.pdbx_seq_one_letter_code
_entity_poly.pdbx_strand_id
1 'polypeptide(L)' 'MITFAMSIILLIIGYFTYVMFVERIFGVKPDRPTPAYSEQDGVDYVPMGTKRNSLIQLL' A
#
# COMPACT_ATOMS: atom_id res chain seq x y z
N MET A 1 -0.64 -13.26 32.45
CA MET A 1 -1.65 -12.47 31.72
C MET A 1 -1.18 -11.06 31.36
N ILE A 2 -0.40 -10.39 32.22
CA ILE A 2 0.14 -9.04 31.96
C ILE A 2 1.09 -9.02 30.74
N THR A 3 1.97 -10.01 30.61
CA THR A 3 2.89 -10.13 29.47
C THR A 3 2.17 -10.28 28.12
N PHE A 4 1.05 -11.00 28.09
CA PHE A 4 0.21 -11.15 26.89
C PHE A 4 -0.43 -9.82 26.47
N ALA A 5 -0.99 -9.07 27.42
CA ALA A 5 -1.54 -7.75 27.14
C ALA A 5 -0.47 -6.74 26.68
N MET A 6 0.72 -6.78 27.28
CA MET A 6 1.88 -5.97 26.84
C MET A 6 2.29 -6.28 25.40
N SER A 7 2.31 -7.55 24.99
CA SER A 7 2.64 -7.92 23.61
C SER A 7 1.64 -7.38 22.59
N ILE A 8 0.34 -7.35 22.94
CA ILE A 8 -0.69 -6.77 22.08
C ILE A 8 -0.47 -5.25 21.92
N ILE A 9 -0.21 -4.55 23.03
CA ILE A 9 0.05 -3.11 23.00
C ILE A 9 1.30 -2.82 22.15
N LEU A 10 2.37 -3.61 22.32
CA LEU A 10 3.60 -3.45 21.56
C LEU A 10 3.38 -3.70 20.06
N LEU A 11 2.56 -4.69 19.69
CA LEU A 11 2.20 -4.96 18.29
C LEU A 11 1.48 -3.76 17.67
N ILE A 12 0.51 -3.19 18.40
CA ILE A 12 -0.26 -2.03 17.94
C ILE A 12 0.66 -0.82 17.74
N ILE A 13 1.54 -0.54 18.69
CA ILE A 13 2.52 0.56 18.58
C ILE A 13 3.48 0.32 17.41
N GLY A 14 3.97 -0.90 17.25
CA GLY A 14 4.83 -1.29 16.12
C GLY A 14 4.16 -1.05 14.78
N TYR A 15 2.87 -1.40 14.65
CA TYR A 15 2.10 -1.15 13.44
C TYR A 15 2.05 0.33 13.08
N PHE A 16 1.67 1.20 14.01
CA PHE A 16 1.55 2.63 13.72
C PHE A 16 2.90 3.31 13.46
N THR A 17 3.94 2.96 14.24
CA THR A 17 5.28 3.53 14.06
C THR A 17 5.89 3.11 12.73
N TYR A 18 5.70 1.86 12.32
CA TYR A 18 6.18 1.36 11.03
C TYR A 18 5.48 2.03 9.85
N VAL A 19 4.14 2.18 9.90
CA VAL A 19 3.38 2.87 8.85
C VAL A 19 3.90 4.30 8.64
N MET A 20 4.06 5.07 9.72
CA MET A 20 4.56 6.45 9.64
C MET A 20 6.00 6.53 9.13
N PHE A 21 6.84 5.57 9.50
CA PHE A 21 8.23 5.49 9.01
C PHE A 21 8.29 5.18 7.50
N VAL A 22 7.49 4.22 7.05
CA VAL A 22 7.35 3.85 5.63
C VAL A 22 6.82 5.04 4.82
N GLU A 23 5.80 5.74 5.30
CA GLU A 23 5.27 6.93 4.64
C GLU A 23 6.34 8.01 4.43
N ARG A 24 7.19 8.24 5.44
CA ARG A 24 8.31 9.20 5.35
C ARG A 24 9.39 8.78 4.36
N ILE A 25 9.71 7.49 4.26
CA ILE A 25 10.74 6.97 3.34
C ILE A 25 10.25 6.97 1.90
N PHE A 26 9.07 6.41 1.66
CA PHE A 26 8.56 6.23 0.30
C PHE A 26 8.01 7.52 -0.29
N GLY A 27 7.71 8.53 0.54
CA GLY A 27 7.25 9.83 0.09
C GLY A 27 6.01 9.67 -0.78
N VAL A 28 4.90 9.28 -0.17
CA VAL A 28 3.63 9.04 -0.88
C VAL A 28 3.26 10.32 -1.62
N LYS A 29 3.33 10.29 -2.96
CA LYS A 29 2.90 11.37 -3.84
C LYS A 29 1.49 11.02 -4.34
N PRO A 30 0.42 11.43 -3.62
CA PRO A 30 -0.95 11.08 -3.99
C PRO A 30 -1.33 11.64 -5.37
N ASP A 31 -0.72 12.75 -5.78
CA ASP A 31 -1.00 13.43 -7.04
C ASP A 31 -0.20 12.88 -8.23
N ARG A 32 0.63 11.86 -8.04
CA ARG A 32 1.37 11.26 -9.16
C ARG A 32 0.40 10.40 -9.98
N PRO A 33 0.09 10.77 -11.23
CA PRO A 33 -0.70 9.90 -12.09
C PRO A 33 0.02 8.55 -12.22
N THR A 34 -0.73 7.46 -12.10
CA THR A 34 -0.13 6.14 -12.27
C THR A 34 0.36 6.00 -13.72
N PRO A 35 1.40 5.20 -13.98
CA PRO A 35 1.90 4.96 -15.34
C PRO A 35 0.80 4.50 -16.31
N ALA A 36 -0.22 3.80 -15.80
CA ALA A 36 -1.41 3.41 -16.53
C ALA A 36 -2.24 4.59 -17.11
N TYR A 37 -2.06 5.81 -16.60
CA TYR A 37 -2.69 7.03 -17.13
C TYR A 37 -1.70 7.98 -17.81
N SER A 38 -0.41 7.97 -17.43
CA SER A 38 0.59 8.89 -18.01
C SER A 38 1.31 8.32 -19.24
N GLU A 39 1.49 7.00 -19.33
CA GLU A 39 2.25 6.31 -20.38
C GLU A 39 1.38 5.27 -21.09
N GLN A 40 0.17 5.66 -21.50
CA GLN A 40 -0.81 4.75 -22.09
C GLN A 40 -0.32 4.18 -23.43
N ASP A 41 0.16 2.94 -23.43
CA ASP A 41 0.67 2.24 -24.63
C ASP A 41 -0.34 1.22 -25.20
N GLY A 42 -1.45 0.98 -24.50
CA GLY A 42 -2.49 0.02 -24.91
C GLY A 42 -2.13 -1.44 -24.70
N VAL A 43 -0.95 -1.75 -24.16
CA VAL A 43 -0.45 -3.11 -23.92
C VAL A 43 -0.04 -3.29 -22.46
N ASP A 44 1.00 -2.60 -21.99
CA ASP A 44 1.54 -2.73 -20.62
C ASP A 44 0.94 -1.70 -19.64
N TYR A 45 0.50 -0.54 -20.13
CA TYR A 45 -0.06 0.56 -19.36
C TYR A 45 -1.51 0.86 -19.78
N VAL A 46 -2.42 0.02 -19.31
CA VAL A 46 -3.87 0.16 -19.57
C VAL A 46 -4.60 0.53 -18.27
N PRO A 47 -5.41 1.59 -18.24
CA PRO A 47 -6.20 1.92 -17.06
C PRO A 47 -7.31 0.89 -16.88
N MET A 48 -7.19 0.08 -15.84
CA MET A 48 -8.18 -0.94 -15.49
C MET A 48 -8.96 -0.54 -14.25
N GLY A 49 -10.25 -0.86 -14.22
CA GLY A 49 -11.08 -0.67 -13.02
C GLY A 49 -10.59 -1.54 -11.85
N THR A 50 -10.71 -1.04 -10.63
CA THR A 50 -10.25 -1.68 -9.37
C THR A 50 -10.69 -3.14 -9.23
N LYS A 51 -11.91 -3.48 -9.67
CA LYS A 51 -12.43 -4.86 -9.63
C LYS A 51 -11.65 -5.82 -10.54
N ARG A 52 -11.23 -5.38 -11.73
CA ARG A 52 -10.46 -6.22 -12.66
C ARG A 52 -9.00 -6.36 -12.23
N ASN A 53 -8.41 -5.28 -11.70
CA ASN A 53 -7.02 -5.30 -11.24
C ASN A 53 -6.81 -6.24 -10.02
N SER A 54 -7.79 -6.30 -9.11
CA SER A 54 -7.76 -7.21 -7.96
C SER A 54 -7.63 -8.70 -8.36
N LEU A 55 -8.18 -9.09 -9.52
CA LEU A 55 -8.08 -10.47 -10.02
C LEU A 55 -6.66 -10.82 -10.48
N ILE A 56 -5.86 -9.84 -10.90
CA ILE A 56 -4.47 -10.05 -11.33
C ILE A 56 -3.57 -10.27 -10.11
N GLN A 57 -3.84 -9.60 -8.98
CA GLN A 57 -3.07 -9.78 -7.74
C GLN A 57 -3.26 -11.17 -7.08
N LEU A 58 -4.25 -11.94 -7.56
CA LEU A 58 -4.52 -13.31 -7.11
C LEU A 58 -3.79 -14.37 -7.95
N LEU A 59 -3.12 -13.96 -9.04
CA LEU A 59 -2.32 -14.83 -9.92
C LEU A 59 -0.84 -14.76 -9.52
#